data_AF-A0A1F4A1N0-F1
#
_entry.id   AF-A0A1F4A1N0-F1
#
_cell.length_a   1.000
_cell.length_b   1.000
_cell.length_c   1.000
_cell.angle_alpha   90.00
_cell.angle_beta   90.00
_cell.angle_gamma   90.00
#
_symmetry.space_group_name_H-M   'P 1'
#
loop_
_entity.id
_entity.type
_entity.pdbx_description
1 polymer ?
#
loop_
_entity_poly.entity_id
_entity_poly.type
_entity_poly.pdbx_seq_one_letter_code
_entity_poly.pdbx_strand_id
1 'polypeptide(L)'
;MKNTSSAVRNKIGLGLLAAAFAFLMGAIAVALYQERHTPANPGDTQQVARGKAVYTQHCAACHGTILEGQPNWREKLPTGRVPAPPHDASGHTWHHPDSVLFGITKHGLVPGKYAPPKYESDMPAFSGKLSDEEIWAVLAYLKSTWPDKIRAAQAEITRDGARR
;
A
#
# COMPACT_ATOMS: atom_id res chain seq x y z
N MET A 1 66.39 1.67 9.42
CA MET A 1 65.47 1.88 8.28
C MET A 1 64.11 1.30 8.66
N LYS A 2 63.10 2.14 8.95
CA LYS A 2 61.77 1.67 9.39
C LYS A 2 60.87 1.41 8.17
N ASN A 3 60.27 0.23 8.13
CA ASN A 3 59.46 -0.35 7.04
C ASN A 3 58.31 0.55 6.55
N THR A 4 58.54 1.33 5.50
CA THR A 4 57.52 2.10 4.75
C THR A 4 56.49 1.20 4.07
N SER A 5 56.85 -0.05 3.74
CA SER A 5 55.98 -1.00 3.04
C SER A 5 54.76 -1.45 3.88
N SER A 6 54.91 -1.58 5.21
CA SER A 6 53.83 -2.00 6.10
C SER A 6 52.76 -0.92 6.29
N ALA A 7 53.17 0.35 6.31
CA ALA A 7 52.26 1.47 6.51
C ALA A 7 51.36 1.70 5.28
N VAL A 8 51.88 1.48 4.07
CA VAL A 8 51.11 1.59 2.82
C VAL A 8 50.10 0.44 2.69
N ARG A 9 50.52 -0.80 3.02
CA ARG A 9 49.64 -1.98 3.02
C ARG A 9 48.46 -1.84 4.00
N ASN A 10 48.69 -1.29 5.19
CA ASN A 10 47.62 -1.02 6.16
C ASN A 10 46.65 0.07 5.70
N LYS A 11 47.14 1.12 5.01
CA LYS A 11 46.28 2.18 4.45
C LYS A 11 45.39 1.67 3.32
N ILE A 12 45.93 0.80 2.46
CA ILE A 12 45.16 0.16 1.37
C ILE A 12 44.12 -0.81 1.95
N GLY A 13 44.50 -1.64 2.94
CA GLY A 13 43.58 -2.55 3.62
C GLY A 13 42.45 -1.84 4.37
N LEU A 14 42.76 -0.75 5.05
CA LEU A 14 41.77 0.06 5.77
C LEU A 14 40.82 0.82 4.82
N GLY A 15 41.34 1.32 3.69
CA GLY A 15 40.54 1.96 2.65
C GLY A 15 39.57 1.00 1.96
N LEU A 16 40.01 -0.24 1.67
CA LEU A 16 39.16 -1.27 1.08
C LEU A 16 38.06 -1.73 2.05
N LEU A 17 38.36 -1.87 3.34
CA LEU A 17 37.36 -2.21 4.36
C LEU A 17 36.32 -1.10 4.54
N ALA A 18 36.74 0.18 4.54
CA ALA A 18 35.82 1.31 4.61
C ALA A 18 34.90 1.40 3.38
N ALA A 19 35.44 1.16 2.18
CA ALA A 19 34.65 1.14 0.95
C ALA A 19 33.65 -0.02 0.91
N ALA A 20 34.05 -1.22 1.33
CA ALA A 20 33.17 -2.38 1.42
C ALA A 20 32.05 -2.17 2.45
N PHE A 21 32.36 -1.56 3.60
CA PHE A 21 31.36 -1.22 4.61
C PHE A 21 30.37 -0.15 4.12
N ALA A 22 30.85 0.91 3.46
CA ALA A 22 29.97 1.93 2.88
C ALA A 22 29.06 1.35 1.79
N PHE A 23 29.58 0.46 0.95
CA PHE A 23 28.78 -0.24 -0.06
C PHE A 23 27.72 -1.13 0.58
N LEU A 24 28.08 -1.92 1.60
CA LEU A 24 27.14 -2.78 2.33
C LEU A 24 26.03 -1.96 3.00
N MET A 25 26.38 -0.86 3.66
CA MET A 25 25.40 0.05 4.26
C MET A 25 24.49 0.70 3.21
N GLY A 26 25.04 1.07 2.04
CA GLY A 26 24.26 1.57 0.92
C GLY A 26 23.29 0.52 0.38
N ALA A 27 23.74 -0.72 0.20
CA ALA A 27 22.90 -1.83 -0.26
C ALA A 27 21.78 -2.16 0.75
N ILE A 28 22.08 -2.16 2.05
CA ILE A 28 21.08 -2.34 3.11
C ILE A 28 20.07 -1.19 3.10
N ALA A 29 20.52 0.06 3.00
CA ALA A 29 19.62 1.21 2.94
C ALA A 29 18.71 1.16 1.70
N VAL A 30 19.23 0.75 0.54
CA VAL A 30 18.44 0.56 -0.69
C VAL A 30 17.42 -0.56 -0.53
N ALA A 31 17.81 -1.72 0.01
CA ALA A 31 16.89 -2.83 0.26
C ALA A 31 15.75 -2.41 1.21
N LEU A 32 16.09 -1.75 2.33
CA LEU A 32 15.11 -1.25 3.28
C LEU A 32 14.21 -0.15 2.70
N TYR A 33 14.71 0.67 1.77
CA TYR A 33 13.91 1.70 1.10
C TYR A 33 12.96 1.11 0.06
N GLN A 34 13.41 0.10 -0.69
CA GLN A 34 12.57 -0.60 -1.68
C GLN A 34 11.43 -1.38 -1.02
N GLU A 35 11.66 -2.00 0.14
CA GLU A 35 10.58 -2.63 0.90
C GLU A 35 9.48 -1.64 1.29
N ARG A 36 9.84 -0.38 1.55
CA ARG A 36 8.89 0.66 1.96
C ARG A 36 7.92 1.13 0.87
N HIS A 37 8.18 0.79 -0.39
CA HIS A 37 7.45 1.33 -1.53
C HIS A 37 6.92 0.27 -2.49
N THR A 38 6.76 -0.98 -2.02
CA THR A 38 6.22 -2.05 -2.86
C THR A 38 4.73 -1.82 -3.15
N PRO A 39 4.32 -1.64 -4.42
CA PRO A 39 2.90 -1.53 -4.76
C PRO A 39 2.13 -2.80 -4.42
N ALA A 40 0.80 -2.72 -4.43
CA ALA A 40 -0.07 -3.86 -4.15
C ALA A 40 0.09 -4.99 -5.19
N ASN A 41 0.70 -6.10 -4.77
CA ASN A 41 0.90 -7.31 -5.56
C ASN A 41 0.02 -8.47 -5.02
N PRO A 42 -1.08 -8.81 -5.69
CA PRO A 42 -1.95 -9.91 -5.27
C PRO A 42 -1.32 -11.31 -5.41
N GLY A 43 -0.19 -11.43 -6.11
CA GLY A 43 0.58 -12.68 -6.21
C GLY A 43 1.64 -12.85 -5.11
N ASP A 44 1.92 -11.81 -4.33
CA ASP A 44 2.82 -11.89 -3.18
C ASP A 44 2.04 -12.39 -1.96
N THR A 45 2.20 -13.67 -1.65
CA THR A 45 1.50 -14.33 -0.54
C THR A 45 1.81 -13.72 0.83
N GLN A 46 3.01 -13.17 1.04
CA GLN A 46 3.38 -12.55 2.31
C GLN A 46 2.71 -11.18 2.45
N GLN A 47 2.73 -10.38 1.39
CA GLN A 47 2.05 -9.08 1.36
C GLN A 47 0.53 -9.27 1.53
N VAL A 48 -0.07 -10.25 0.86
CA VAL A 48 -1.49 -10.61 1.01
C VAL A 48 -1.83 -11.05 2.44
N ALA A 49 -1.00 -11.90 3.05
CA ALA A 49 -1.22 -12.35 4.43
C ALA A 49 -1.16 -11.19 5.43
N ARG A 50 -0.17 -10.29 5.29
CA ARG A 50 -0.08 -9.05 6.07
C ARG A 50 -1.31 -8.17 5.85
N GLY A 51 -1.72 -8.01 4.60
CA GLY A 51 -2.90 -7.23 4.22
C GLY A 51 -4.18 -7.74 4.84
N LYS A 52 -4.37 -9.05 4.88
CA LYS A 52 -5.53 -9.69 5.53
C LYS A 52 -5.56 -9.40 7.03
N ALA A 53 -4.42 -9.45 7.71
CA ALA A 53 -4.33 -9.14 9.14
C ALA A 53 -4.70 -7.68 9.41
N VAL A 54 -4.12 -6.74 8.65
CA VAL A 54 -4.44 -5.31 8.74
C VAL A 54 -5.92 -5.06 8.44
N TYR A 55 -6.46 -5.66 7.37
CA TYR A 55 -7.88 -5.55 7.01
C TYR A 55 -8.80 -6.00 8.15
N THR A 56 -8.52 -7.17 8.73
CA THR A 56 -9.31 -7.73 9.83
C THR A 56 -9.34 -6.79 11.03
N GLN A 57 -8.20 -6.18 11.35
CA GLN A 57 -8.07 -5.30 12.50
C GLN A 57 -8.69 -3.90 12.29
N HIS A 58 -8.62 -3.37 11.06
CA HIS A 58 -8.87 -1.95 10.80
C HIS A 58 -10.06 -1.66 9.88
N CYS A 59 -10.45 -2.61 9.03
CA CYS A 59 -11.41 -2.38 7.95
C CYS A 59 -12.69 -3.19 8.13
N ALA A 60 -12.56 -4.43 8.62
CA ALA A 60 -13.66 -5.40 8.67
C ALA A 60 -14.84 -4.96 9.56
N ALA A 61 -14.61 -4.09 10.55
CA ALA A 61 -15.67 -3.57 11.42
C ALA A 61 -16.77 -2.82 10.64
N CYS A 62 -16.43 -2.22 9.49
CA CYS A 62 -17.39 -1.54 8.62
C CYS A 62 -17.58 -2.28 7.29
N HIS A 63 -16.49 -2.77 6.69
CA HIS A 63 -16.52 -3.41 5.37
C HIS A 63 -16.84 -4.91 5.40
N GLY A 64 -17.11 -5.46 6.58
CA GLY A 64 -17.47 -6.87 6.76
C GLY A 64 -16.25 -7.79 6.88
N THR A 65 -16.44 -8.96 7.48
CA THR A 65 -15.33 -9.92 7.71
C THR A 65 -14.96 -10.71 6.47
N ILE A 66 -15.87 -10.76 5.49
CA ILE A 66 -15.72 -11.43 4.19
C ILE A 66 -15.85 -10.43 3.02
N LEU A 67 -15.60 -9.13 3.28
CA LEU A 67 -15.64 -8.04 2.29
C LEU A 67 -17.04 -7.66 1.77
N GLU A 68 -18.09 -8.09 2.46
CA GLU A 68 -19.49 -7.98 2.06
C GLU A 68 -20.07 -6.56 2.21
N GLY A 69 -19.38 -5.68 2.92
CA GLY A 69 -19.85 -4.33 3.21
C GLY A 69 -21.09 -4.30 4.11
N GLN A 70 -21.68 -3.12 4.25
CA GLN A 70 -22.94 -2.94 4.97
C GLN A 70 -24.14 -3.21 4.04
N PRO A 71 -25.28 -3.67 4.59
CA PRO A 71 -26.53 -3.77 3.84
C PRO A 71 -26.91 -2.44 3.19
N ASN A 72 -27.55 -2.49 2.02
CA ASN A 72 -28.04 -1.32 1.30
C ASN A 72 -26.98 -0.23 1.10
N TRP A 73 -25.70 -0.60 0.90
CA TRP A 73 -24.57 0.35 0.81
C TRP A 73 -24.69 1.43 -0.28
N ARG A 74 -25.60 1.24 -1.24
CA ARG A 74 -25.89 2.23 -2.29
C ARG A 74 -26.95 3.26 -1.87
N GLU A 75 -27.69 3.01 -0.80
CA GLU A 75 -28.71 3.90 -0.27
C GLU A 75 -28.11 4.84 0.76
N LYS A 76 -28.57 6.10 0.75
CA LYS A 76 -28.12 7.09 1.74
C LYS A 76 -28.76 6.80 3.09
N LEU A 77 -27.95 6.89 4.14
CA LEU A 77 -28.41 6.94 5.53
C LEU A 77 -29.18 8.24 5.80
N PRO A 78 -29.95 8.34 6.91
CA PRO A 78 -30.57 9.59 7.33
C PRO A 78 -29.59 10.76 7.51
N THR A 79 -28.32 10.45 7.75
CA THR A 79 -27.21 11.44 7.81
C THR A 79 -26.82 12.01 6.44
N GLY A 80 -27.34 11.45 5.35
CA GLY A 80 -26.98 11.79 3.97
C GLY A 80 -25.73 11.08 3.43
N ARG A 81 -24.99 10.36 4.29
CA ARG A 81 -23.82 9.56 3.94
C ARG A 81 -24.21 8.18 3.42
N VAL A 82 -23.28 7.46 2.82
CA VAL A 82 -23.52 6.08 2.34
C VAL A 82 -22.82 5.07 3.24
N PRO A 83 -23.42 3.90 3.47
CA PRO A 83 -22.80 2.82 4.23
C PRO A 83 -21.49 2.32 3.57
N ALA A 84 -20.68 1.60 4.33
CA ALA A 84 -19.42 1.04 3.84
C ALA A 84 -19.69 0.05 2.68
N PRO A 85 -19.10 0.25 1.49
CA PRO A 85 -19.33 -0.63 0.35
C PRO A 85 -18.61 -1.99 0.53
N PRO A 86 -19.08 -3.05 -0.14
CA PRO A 86 -18.30 -4.27 -0.28
C PRO A 86 -17.00 -4.00 -1.02
N HIS A 87 -15.97 -4.74 -0.64
CA HIS A 87 -14.68 -4.77 -1.31
C HIS A 87 -14.48 -6.00 -2.19
N ASP A 88 -15.46 -6.91 -2.24
CA ASP A 88 -15.49 -8.03 -3.17
C ASP A 88 -15.90 -7.60 -4.61
N ALA A 89 -16.18 -8.59 -5.46
CA ALA A 89 -16.58 -8.39 -6.85
C ALA A 89 -17.88 -7.57 -7.02
N SER A 90 -18.77 -7.53 -6.02
CA SER A 90 -20.06 -6.81 -6.07
C SER A 90 -19.93 -5.31 -5.81
N GLY A 91 -18.77 -4.88 -5.30
CA GLY A 91 -18.45 -3.51 -4.92
C GLY A 91 -17.96 -2.62 -6.06
N HIS A 92 -17.60 -1.39 -5.70
CA HIS A 92 -17.09 -0.38 -6.64
C HIS A 92 -15.56 -0.23 -6.61
N THR A 93 -14.89 -0.73 -5.56
CA THR A 93 -13.47 -0.47 -5.30
C THR A 93 -12.55 -0.73 -6.48
N TRP A 94 -12.77 -1.82 -7.23
CA TRP A 94 -11.90 -2.21 -8.35
C TRP A 94 -12.00 -1.27 -9.57
N HIS A 95 -12.92 -0.30 -9.60
CA HIS A 95 -13.04 0.69 -10.67
C HIS A 95 -12.03 1.85 -10.54
N HIS A 96 -11.19 1.84 -9.51
CA HIS A 96 -10.22 2.92 -9.25
C HIS A 96 -8.78 2.41 -9.38
N PRO A 97 -7.85 3.28 -9.83
CA PRO A 97 -6.44 2.95 -9.86
C PRO A 97 -5.87 2.85 -8.44
N ASP A 98 -4.82 2.04 -8.29
CA ASP A 98 -4.11 1.82 -7.03
C ASP A 98 -3.72 3.12 -6.31
N SER A 99 -3.29 4.16 -7.03
CA SER A 99 -2.93 5.46 -6.45
C SER A 99 -4.11 6.20 -5.80
N VAL A 100 -5.31 6.08 -6.38
CA VAL A 100 -6.54 6.63 -5.82
C VAL A 100 -6.98 5.82 -4.61
N LEU A 101 -6.93 4.48 -4.69
CA LEU A 101 -7.28 3.60 -3.57
C LEU A 101 -6.36 3.80 -2.36
N PHE A 102 -5.06 3.92 -2.61
CA PHE A 102 -4.06 4.25 -1.60
C PHE A 102 -4.36 5.62 -0.98
N GLY A 103 -4.64 6.63 -1.82
CA GLY A 103 -4.97 7.98 -1.40
C GLY A 103 -6.23 8.06 -0.54
N ILE A 104 -7.31 7.37 -0.93
CA ILE A 104 -8.55 7.24 -0.17
C ILE A 104 -8.27 6.62 1.20
N THR A 105 -7.49 5.54 1.25
CA THR A 105 -7.19 4.85 2.52
C THR A 105 -6.34 5.74 3.42
N LYS A 106 -5.28 6.34 2.89
CA LYS A 106 -4.34 7.16 3.67
C LYS A 106 -4.98 8.46 4.16
N HIS A 107 -5.70 9.16 3.28
CA HIS A 107 -6.14 10.54 3.53
C HIS A 107 -7.66 10.68 3.72
N GLY A 108 -8.42 9.60 3.55
CA GLY A 108 -9.88 9.62 3.52
C GLY A 108 -10.42 10.09 2.16
N LEU A 109 -11.75 10.14 2.05
CA LEU A 109 -12.46 10.61 0.86
C LEU A 109 -12.45 12.15 0.75
N VAL A 110 -11.26 12.72 0.57
CA VAL A 110 -11.05 14.18 0.48
C VAL A 110 -11.89 14.79 -0.66
N PRO A 111 -12.83 15.71 -0.37
CA PRO A 111 -13.69 16.34 -1.38
C PRO A 111 -12.89 17.09 -2.44
N GLY A 112 -13.25 16.90 -3.71
CA GLY A 112 -12.57 17.49 -4.86
C GLY A 112 -11.26 16.78 -5.27
N LYS A 113 -10.79 15.80 -4.48
CA LYS A 113 -9.59 15.00 -4.81
C LYS A 113 -9.92 13.52 -5.02
N TYR A 114 -10.56 12.90 -4.03
CA TYR A 114 -10.93 11.49 -4.05
C TYR A 114 -12.44 11.24 -4.00
N ALA A 115 -13.22 12.32 -3.85
CA ALA A 115 -14.67 12.29 -3.85
C ALA A 115 -15.24 13.59 -4.46
N PRO A 116 -16.53 13.62 -4.85
CA PRO A 116 -17.17 14.84 -5.33
C PRO A 116 -17.06 16.00 -4.34
N PRO A 117 -17.17 17.26 -4.80
CA PRO A 117 -17.24 18.41 -3.91
C PRO A 117 -18.35 18.24 -2.87
N LYS A 118 -18.06 18.63 -1.61
CA LYS A 118 -18.97 18.50 -0.45
C LYS A 118 -19.35 17.06 -0.05
N TYR A 119 -18.66 16.05 -0.57
CA TYR A 119 -18.90 14.66 -0.15
C TYR A 119 -18.44 14.44 1.29
N GLU A 120 -19.26 13.80 2.11
CA GLU A 120 -18.93 13.44 3.49
C GLU A 120 -18.95 11.91 3.64
N SER A 121 -17.93 11.36 4.28
CA SER A 121 -17.80 9.92 4.51
C SER A 121 -17.57 9.63 5.99
N ASP A 122 -18.13 8.51 6.46
CA ASP A 122 -17.80 7.95 7.76
C ASP A 122 -16.49 7.14 7.74
N MET A 123 -15.88 6.93 6.57
CA MET A 123 -14.59 6.25 6.44
C MET A 123 -13.46 7.16 6.97
N PRO A 124 -12.72 6.74 8.02
CA PRO A 124 -11.63 7.54 8.56
C PRO A 124 -10.41 7.55 7.64
N ALA A 125 -9.60 8.60 7.74
CA ALA A 125 -8.24 8.58 7.21
C ALA A 125 -7.31 7.72 8.09
N PHE A 126 -6.40 6.97 7.47
CA PHE A 126 -5.45 6.11 8.18
C PHE A 126 -4.01 6.65 8.26
N SER A 127 -3.75 7.86 7.75
CA SER A 127 -2.48 8.54 7.95
C SER A 127 -2.12 8.62 9.44
N GLY A 128 -0.93 8.15 9.80
CA GLY A 128 -0.46 8.08 11.19
C GLY A 128 -1.03 6.92 12.01
N LYS A 129 -1.91 6.09 11.44
CA LYS A 129 -2.40 4.84 12.03
C LYS A 129 -1.84 3.60 11.34
N LEU A 130 -1.73 3.67 10.01
CA LEU A 130 -1.13 2.63 9.18
C LEU A 130 0.10 3.19 8.46
N SER A 131 1.10 2.35 8.29
CA SER A 131 2.23 2.64 7.41
C SER A 131 1.82 2.50 5.93
N ASP A 132 2.63 3.05 5.02
CA ASP A 132 2.34 2.97 3.58
C ASP A 132 2.37 1.52 3.10
N GLU A 133 3.26 0.71 3.66
CA GLU A 133 3.37 -0.73 3.37
C GLU A 133 2.14 -1.49 3.85
N GLU A 134 1.54 -1.09 4.98
CA GLU A 134 0.30 -1.70 5.47
C GLU A 134 -0.90 -1.36 4.58
N ILE A 135 -0.97 -0.12 4.09
CA ILE A 135 -2.00 0.27 3.13
C ILE A 135 -1.84 -0.52 1.82
N TRP A 136 -0.62 -0.61 1.28
CA TRP A 136 -0.36 -1.42 0.09
C TRP A 136 -0.67 -2.89 0.30
N ALA A 137 -0.36 -3.42 1.49
CA ALA A 137 -0.68 -4.79 1.84
C ALA A 137 -2.20 -5.03 1.86
N VAL A 138 -2.99 -4.13 2.45
CA VAL A 138 -4.47 -4.23 2.41
C VAL A 138 -4.96 -4.25 0.96
N LEU A 139 -4.47 -3.36 0.11
CA LEU A 139 -4.85 -3.34 -1.31
C LEU A 139 -4.45 -4.64 -2.04
N ALA A 140 -3.28 -5.22 -1.72
CA ALA A 140 -2.88 -6.52 -2.26
C ALA A 140 -3.85 -7.64 -1.83
N TYR A 141 -4.26 -7.65 -0.56
CA TYR A 141 -5.26 -8.58 -0.05
C TYR A 141 -6.61 -8.43 -0.77
N LEU A 142 -7.13 -7.20 -0.91
CA LEU A 142 -8.38 -6.98 -1.64
C LEU A 142 -8.28 -7.49 -3.09
N LYS A 143 -7.20 -7.12 -3.80
CA LYS A 143 -6.94 -7.58 -5.17
C LYS A 143 -6.86 -9.09 -5.29
N SER A 144 -6.32 -9.78 -4.28
CA SER A 144 -6.21 -11.26 -4.28
C SER A 144 -7.57 -11.97 -4.23
N THR A 145 -8.62 -11.29 -3.76
CA THR A 145 -9.96 -11.87 -3.59
C THR A 145 -10.83 -11.69 -4.84
N TRP A 146 -10.43 -10.82 -5.76
CA TRP A 146 -11.19 -10.57 -6.98
C TRP A 146 -11.01 -11.68 -8.02
N PRO A 147 -12.08 -12.07 -8.74
CA PRO A 147 -11.99 -12.91 -9.91
C PRO A 147 -10.98 -12.38 -10.93
N ASP A 148 -10.30 -13.27 -11.65
CA ASP A 148 -9.20 -12.94 -12.56
C ASP A 148 -9.55 -11.83 -13.56
N LYS A 149 -10.77 -11.84 -14.09
CA LYS A 149 -11.25 -10.80 -15.03
C LYS A 149 -11.32 -9.42 -14.38
N ILE A 150 -11.82 -9.33 -13.13
CA ILE A 150 -11.91 -8.07 -12.38
C ILE A 150 -10.52 -7.58 -12.02
N ARG A 151 -9.64 -8.48 -11.56
CA ARG A 151 -8.25 -8.15 -11.23
C ARG A 151 -7.48 -7.64 -12.45
N ALA A 152 -7.68 -8.25 -13.62
CA ALA A 152 -7.07 -7.80 -14.87
C ALA A 152 -7.59 -6.41 -15.31
N ALA A 153 -8.90 -6.17 -15.22
CA ALA A 153 -9.49 -4.88 -15.53
C ALA A 153 -8.97 -3.77 -14.61
N GLN A 154 -8.91 -4.03 -13.30
CA GLN A 154 -8.38 -3.06 -12.34
C GLN A 154 -6.88 -2.77 -12.55
N ALA A 155 -6.11 -3.80 -12.94
CA ALA A 155 -4.70 -3.61 -13.28
C ALA A 155 -4.52 -2.69 -14.50
N GLU A 156 -5.41 -2.76 -15.51
CA GLU A 156 -5.40 -1.82 -16.63
C GLU A 156 -5.78 -0.40 -16.20
N ILE A 157 -6.82 -0.24 -15.38
CA ILE A 157 -7.20 1.06 -14.80
C ILE A 157 -6.03 1.69 -14.04
N THR A 158 -5.29 0.88 -13.27
CA THR A 158 -4.08 1.31 -12.55
C THR A 158 -2.99 1.78 -13.51
N ARG A 159 -2.71 1.03 -14.58
CA ARG A 159 -1.72 1.41 -15.60
C ARG A 159 -2.10 2.73 -16.28
N ASP A 160 -3.37 2.90 -16.64
CA ASP A 160 -3.84 4.12 -17.29
C ASP A 160 -3.85 5.33 -16.34
N GLY A 161 -4.22 5.12 -15.08
CA GLY A 161 -4.16 6.15 -14.05
C GLY A 161 -2.73 6.63 -13.76
N ALA A 162 -1.72 5.78 -13.91
CA ALA A 162 -0.32 6.15 -13.74
C ALA A 162 0.28 6.96 -14.91
N ARG A 163 -0.41 7.01 -16.06
CA ARG A 163 0.03 7.74 -17.27
C ARG A 163 -0.47 9.19 -17.34
N ARG A 164 -1.38 9.58 -16.44
CA ARG A 164 -2.00 10.90 -16.39
C ARG A 164 -1.36 11.76 -15.30
#